data_AF-A0A7W0GG31-F1
#
_entry.id   AF-A0A7W0GG31-F1
#
_cell.length_a   1.000
_cell.length_b   1.000
_cell.length_c   1.000
_cell.angle_alpha   90.00
_cell.angle_beta   90.00
_cell.angle_gamma   90.00
#
_symmetry.space_group_name_H-M   'P 1'
#
loop_
_entity.id
_entity.type
_entity.pdbx_description
1 polymer ?
#
loop_
_entity_poly.entity_id
_entity_poly.type
_entity_poly.pdbx_seq_one_letter_code
_entity_poly.pdbx_strand_id
1 'polypeptide(L)' 'MNQFLTAVLEATTDPAAETDEAVRVRERLAHAGLLAMITPRTADLDDTAVQSARRRAGRGTSLANLVSSERG' A
#
# COMPACT_ATOMS: atom_id res chain seq x y z
N MET A 1 22.12 -6.44 0.49
CA MET A 1 20.65 -6.36 0.34
C MET A 1 20.17 -7.74 -0.08
N ASN A 2 19.34 -8.42 0.72
CA ASN A 2 19.07 -9.85 0.56
C ASN A 2 18.00 -10.09 -0.52
N GLN A 3 18.40 -10.47 -1.73
CA GLN A 3 17.50 -10.70 -2.88
C GLN A 3 16.38 -11.71 -2.55
N PHE A 4 16.66 -12.67 -1.66
CA PHE A 4 15.68 -13.62 -1.17
C PHE A 4 14.52 -12.92 -0.44
N LEU A 5 14.81 -11.95 0.44
CA LEU A 5 13.75 -11.23 1.16
C LEU A 5 12.85 -10.44 0.22
N THR A 6 13.43 -9.81 -0.81
CA THR A 6 12.66 -9.09 -1.83
C THR A 6 11.77 -10.06 -2.63
N ALA A 7 12.31 -11.19 -3.09
CA ALA A 7 11.54 -12.18 -3.83
C ALA A 7 10.38 -12.78 -3.01
N VAL A 8 10.59 -13.02 -1.70
CA VAL A 8 9.52 -13.49 -0.80
C VAL A 8 8.42 -12.43 -0.64
N LEU A 9 8.80 -11.16 -0.45
CA LEU A 9 7.83 -10.06 -0.30
C LEU A 9 7.05 -9.81 -1.60
N GLU A 10 7.70 -9.94 -2.75
CA GLU A 10 7.08 -9.81 -4.07
C GLU A 10 6.10 -10.97 -4.33
N ALA A 11 6.52 -12.22 -4.09
CA ALA A 11 5.68 -13.41 -4.25
C ALA A 11 4.45 -13.43 -3.33
N THR A 12 4.54 -12.82 -2.15
CA THR A 12 3.41 -12.71 -1.20
C THR A 12 2.42 -11.62 -1.59
N THR A 13 2.85 -10.60 -2.35
CA THR A 13 2.04 -9.42 -2.67
C THR A 13 1.50 -9.44 -4.10
N ASP A 14 2.22 -10.07 -5.04
CA ASP A 14 1.88 -10.09 -6.47
C ASP A 14 1.70 -11.53 -6.98
N PRO A 15 0.49 -11.94 -7.38
CA PRO A 15 0.26 -13.22 -8.04
C PRO A 15 0.78 -13.30 -9.48
N ALA A 16 1.13 -12.18 -10.14
CA ALA A 16 1.64 -12.17 -11.50
C ALA A 16 3.17 -12.36 -11.60
N ALA A 17 3.89 -12.30 -10.48
CA ALA A 17 5.33 -12.56 -10.38
C ALA A 17 5.64 -14.08 -10.33
N GLU A 18 5.03 -14.86 -11.22
CA GLU A 18 5.15 -16.33 -11.25
C GLU A 18 6.52 -16.76 -11.78
N THR A 19 7.42 -17.04 -10.84
CA THR A 19 8.60 -17.88 -11.05
C THR A 19 8.44 -19.16 -10.23
N ASP A 20 9.03 -20.29 -10.67
CA ASP A 20 8.92 -21.58 -9.97
C ASP A 20 9.33 -21.49 -8.48
N GLU A 21 10.28 -20.62 -8.14
CA GLU A 21 10.71 -20.38 -6.77
C GLU A 21 9.66 -19.61 -5.96
N ALA A 22 9.07 -18.56 -6.54
CA ALA A 22 7.97 -17.80 -5.92
C ALA A 22 6.76 -18.70 -5.60
N VAL A 23 6.43 -19.64 -6.50
CA VAL A 23 5.36 -20.63 -6.29
C VAL A 23 5.67 -21.52 -5.09
N ARG A 24 6.88 -22.10 -5.01
CA ARG A 24 7.29 -22.95 -3.89
C ARG A 24 7.29 -22.21 -2.55
N VAL A 25 7.73 -20.95 -2.54
CA VAL A 25 7.69 -20.12 -1.34
C VAL A 25 6.25 -19.86 -0.92
N ARG A 26 5.36 -19.53 -1.85
CA ARG A 26 3.94 -19.30 -1.58
C ARG A 26 3.27 -20.54 -1.00
N GLU A 27 3.52 -21.73 -1.56
CA GLU A 27 3.00 -23.00 -1.04
C GLU A 27 3.46 -23.27 0.40
N ARG A 28 4.74 -23.03 0.70
CA ARG A 28 5.29 -23.19 2.06
C ARG A 28 4.65 -22.20 3.04
N LEU A 29 4.44 -20.96 2.62
CA LEU A 29 3.77 -19.94 3.44
C LEU A 29 2.29 -20.25 3.63
N ALA A 30 1.62 -20.80 2.62
CA ALA A 30 0.23 -21.27 2.70
C ALA A 30 0.10 -22.38 3.74
N HIS A 31 0.99 -23.37 3.67
CA HIS A 31 1.03 -24.49 4.61
C HIS A 31 1.30 -24.03 6.06
N ALA A 32 2.11 -22.98 6.23
CA ALA A 32 2.39 -22.38 7.53
C ALA A 32 1.28 -21.42 8.03
N GLY A 33 0.22 -21.18 7.25
CA GLY A 33 -0.83 -20.22 7.60
C GLY A 33 -0.36 -18.76 7.62
N LEU A 34 0.76 -18.45 6.94
CA LEU A 34 1.38 -17.12 6.91
C LEU A 34 0.94 -16.28 5.70
N LEU A 35 0.07 -16.81 4.85
CA LEU A 35 -0.54 -16.02 3.77
C LEU A 35 -1.72 -15.22 4.33
N ALA A 36 -1.60 -13.90 4.30
CA ALA A 36 -2.76 -13.04 4.48
C ALA A 36 -3.71 -13.21 3.29
N MET A 37 -5.02 -13.25 3.56
CA MET A 37 -6.02 -13.06 2.51
C MET A 37 -5.94 -11.61 2.04
N ILE A 38 -5.16 -11.36 0.99
CA ILE A 38 -5.15 -10.07 0.31
C ILE A 38 -6.46 -10.02 -0.47
N THR A 39 -7.44 -9.29 0.08
CA THR A 39 -8.61 -8.91 -0.71
C THR A 39 -8.11 -8.02 -1.84
N PRO A 40 -8.48 -8.26 -3.11
CA PRO A 40 -8.15 -7.35 -4.19
C PRO A 40 -8.52 -5.94 -3.76
N ARG A 41 -7.60 -4.98 -3.93
CA ARG A 41 -7.89 -3.58 -3.58
C ARG A 41 -9.10 -3.14 -4.38
N THR A 42 -10.26 -3.06 -3.73
CA THR A 42 -11.49 -2.67 -4.38
C THR A 42 -11.52 -1.17 -4.62
N ALA A 43 -11.92 -0.85 -5.84
CA ALA A 43 -12.29 0.44 -6.40
C ALA A 43 -11.15 1.41 -6.72
N ASP A 44 -11.05 1.69 -8.02
CA ASP A 44 -10.61 2.99 -8.50
C ASP A 44 -11.48 4.06 -7.82
N LEU A 45 -10.85 5.03 -7.16
CA LEU A 45 -11.59 6.09 -6.50
C LEU A 45 -12.15 7.01 -7.58
N ASP A 46 -13.42 7.38 -7.49
CA ASP A 46 -14.01 8.39 -8.38
C ASP A 46 -13.19 9.69 -8.28
N ASP A 47 -12.50 10.03 -9.37
CA ASP A 47 -11.65 11.22 -9.47
C ASP A 47 -12.40 12.50 -9.08
N THR A 48 -13.70 12.58 -9.40
CA THR A 48 -14.50 13.75 -9.06
C THR A 48 -14.73 13.85 -7.55
N ALA A 49 -14.98 12.72 -6.89
CA ALA A 49 -15.09 12.63 -5.44
C ALA A 49 -13.76 13.01 -4.77
N VAL A 50 -12.62 12.51 -5.29
CA VAL A 50 -11.28 12.85 -4.79
C VAL A 50 -10.99 14.34 -4.94
N GLN A 51 -11.25 14.93 -6.11
CA GLN A 51 -11.04 16.36 -6.33
C GLN A 51 -11.93 17.22 -5.42
N SER A 52 -13.18 16.82 -5.20
CA SER A 52 -14.08 17.53 -4.29
C SER A 52 -13.57 17.51 -2.84
N ALA A 53 -13.03 16.36 -2.39
CA ALA A 53 -12.45 16.21 -1.07
C ALA A 53 -11.19 17.08 -0.92
N ARG A 54 -10.30 17.09 -1.93
CA ARG A 54 -9.12 17.96 -1.95
C ARG A 54 -9.48 19.44 -1.84
N ARG A 55 -10.47 19.90 -2.61
CA ARG A 55 -10.95 21.30 -2.53
C ARG A 55 -11.50 21.65 -1.14
N ARG A 56 -12.19 20.74 -0.46
CA ARG A 56 -12.70 20.97 0.90
C ARG A 56 -11.55 21.00 1.91
N ALA A 57 -10.61 20.07 1.82
CA ALA A 57 -9.47 20.01 2.72
C ALA A 57 -8.56 21.25 2.61
N GLY A 58 -8.42 21.82 1.41
CA GLY A 58 -7.62 23.02 1.17
C GLY A 58 -8.22 24.35 1.68
N ARG A 59 -9.42 24.35 2.28
CA ARG A 59 -10.08 25.57 2.79
C ARG A 59 -9.77 25.89 4.26
N GLY A 60 -9.04 25.03 4.96
CA GLY A 60 -8.66 25.23 6.36
C GLY A 60 -7.45 26.15 6.52
N THR A 61 -7.07 26.40 7.78
CA THR A 61 -5.83 27.09 8.11
C THR A 61 -4.64 26.30 7.57
N SER A 62 -3.77 26.97 6.80
CA SER A 62 -2.55 26.34 6.30
C SER A 62 -1.68 25.87 7.46
N LEU A 63 -1.07 24.69 7.32
CA LEU A 63 -0.08 24.19 8.26
C LEU A 63 1.05 25.20 8.49
N ALA A 64 1.46 25.92 7.44
CA ALA A 64 2.48 26.96 7.55
C ALA A 64 2.06 28.06 8.54
N ASN A 65 0.78 28.45 8.51
CA ASN A 65 0.24 29.48 9.40
C ASN A 65 0.19 29.00 10.85
N LEU A 66 -0.17 27.73 11.08
CA LEU A 66 -0.16 27.13 12.41
C LEU A 66 1.26 27.08 12.98
N VAL A 67 2.23 26.62 12.17
CA VAL A 67 3.64 26.55 12.57
C VAL A 67 4.22 27.93 12.85
N SER A 68 3.86 28.96 12.06
CA SER A 68 4.30 30.32 12.34
C SER A 68 3.66 30.90 13.60
N SER A 69 2.41 30.57 13.90
CA SER A 69 1.71 31.08 15.09
C SER A 69 2.18 30.45 16.41
N GLU A 70 2.72 29.22 16.38
CA GLU A 70 3.24 28.55 17.58
C GLU A 70 4.73 28.83 17.84
N ARG A 71 5.47 29.37 16.86
CA ARG A 71 6.91 29.64 16.96
C ARG A 71 7.26 31.12 17.15
N GLY A 72 6.27 32.00 17.19
CA GLY A 72 6.43 33.42 17.57
C GLY A 72 6.16 33.62 19.06
#